data_AF-A0A831PGZ7-F1
#
_entry.id   AF-A0A831PGZ7-F1
#
_cell.length_a   1.000
_cell.length_b   1.000
_cell.length_c   1.000
_cell.angle_alpha   90.00
_cell.angle_beta   90.00
_cell.angle_gamma   90.00
#
_symmetry.space_group_name_H-M   'P 1'
#
loop_
_entity.id
_entity.type
_entity.pdbx_description
1 polymer ?
#
loop_
_entity_poly.entity_id
_entity_poly.type
_entity_poly.pdbx_seq_one_letter_code
_entity_poly.pdbx_strand_id
1 'polypeptide(L)' 'VIAIGDGANDLPMLGRAGLGIAFNAKARVREQADTHINQQSLDSILYLLGLSEWEMAELDQ' A
#
# COMPACT_ATOMS: atom_id res chain seq x y z
N VAL A 1 5.88 10.44 3.65
CA VAL A 1 5.01 9.50 4.40
C VAL A 1 4.20 8.72 3.39
N ILE A 2 4.17 7.39 3.54
CA ILE A 2 3.33 6.49 2.75
C ILE A 2 2.16 6.06 3.64
N ALA A 3 0.94 6.04 3.10
CA ALA A 3 -0.23 5.53 3.78
C ALA A 3 -0.88 4.42 2.95
N ILE A 4 -1.34 3.37 3.62
CA ILE A 4 -2.04 2.24 2.99
C ILE A 4 -3.38 2.07 3.70
N GLY A 5 -4.44 1.82 2.94
CA GLY A 5 -5.79 1.60 3.46
C GLY A 5 -6.66 0.86 2.45
N ASP A 6 -7.75 0.25 2.91
CA ASP A 6 -8.66 -0.58 2.10
C ASP A 6 -10.07 0.03 2.02
N GLY A 7 -10.40 0.93 2.95
CA GLY A 7 -11.73 1.45 3.18
C GLY A 7 -11.90 2.93 2.88
N ALA A 8 -13.17 3.36 2.79
CA ALA A 8 -13.50 4.77 2.60
C ALA A 8 -13.16 5.64 3.82
N ASN A 9 -13.08 5.03 5.01
CA ASN A 9 -12.58 5.63 6.25
C ASN A 9 -11.12 6.10 6.13
N ASP A 10 -10.34 5.49 5.24
CA ASP A 10 -8.91 5.79 5.09
C ASP A 10 -8.67 6.92 4.09
N LEU A 11 -9.67 7.34 3.31
CA LEU A 11 -9.54 8.40 2.31
C LEU A 11 -8.92 9.70 2.88
N PRO A 12 -9.27 10.19 4.08
CA PRO A 12 -8.62 11.37 4.66
C PRO A 12 -7.16 11.15 5.04
N MET A 13 -6.74 9.90 5.27
CA MET A 13 -5.35 9.54 5.53
C MET A 13 -4.58 9.39 4.22
N LEU A 14 -5.15 8.66 3.25
CA LEU A 14 -4.57 8.43 1.93
C LEU A 14 -4.33 9.75 1.20
N GLY A 15 -5.32 10.66 1.18
CA GLY A 15 -5.20 11.96 0.50
C GLY A 15 -4.29 12.98 1.19
N ARG A 16 -3.79 12.69 2.40
CA ARG A 16 -2.80 13.52 3.09
C ARG A 16 -1.37 12.96 2.99
N ALA A 17 -1.22 11.70 2.58
CA ALA A 17 0.09 11.09 2.42
C ALA A 17 0.81 11.65 1.18
N GLY A 18 2.13 11.49 1.14
CA GLY A 18 2.88 11.75 -0.09
C GLY A 18 2.70 10.64 -1.14
N LEU A 19 2.28 9.45 -0.68
CA LEU A 19 1.84 8.34 -1.50
C LEU A 19 0.76 7.56 -0.72
N GLY A 20 -0.49 7.65 -1.17
CA GLY A 20 -1.62 6.88 -0.69
C GLY A 20 -1.87 5.65 -1.56
N ILE A 21 -1.83 4.47 -0.95
CA ILE A 21 -2.02 3.19 -1.64
C ILE A 21 -3.33 2.56 -1.16
N ALA A 22 -4.25 2.35 -2.10
CA ALA A 22 -5.46 1.55 -1.85
C ALA A 22 -5.14 0.06 -1.97
N PHE A 23 -5.23 -0.70 -0.89
CA PHE A 23 -4.97 -2.14 -0.87
C PHE A 23 -6.26 -2.95 -0.87
N ASN A 24 -6.47 -3.81 -1.88
CA ASN A 24 -7.69 -4.62 -2.05
C ASN A 24 -9.00 -3.84 -1.87
N ALA A 25 -8.97 -2.55 -2.23
CA ALA A 25 -10.03 -1.61 -1.90
C ALA A 25 -11.15 -1.61 -2.95
N LYS A 26 -12.35 -1.16 -2.56
CA LYS A 26 -13.47 -0.96 -3.50
C LYS A 26 -13.14 0.13 -4.52
N ALA A 27 -13.83 0.12 -5.68
CA ALA A 27 -13.61 1.07 -6.79
C ALA A 27 -13.54 2.53 -6.30
N ARG A 28 -14.50 2.95 -5.47
CA ARG A 28 -14.55 4.29 -4.87
C ARG A 28 -13.25 4.69 -4.15
N VAL A 29 -12.59 3.77 -3.47
CA VAL A 29 -11.36 4.05 -2.73
C VAL A 29 -10.18 4.09 -3.68
N ARG A 30 -10.11 3.14 -4.63
CA ARG A 30 -9.06 3.06 -5.65
C ARG A 30 -9.00 4.30 -6.55
N GLU A 31 -10.15 4.85 -6.91
CA GLU A 31 -10.26 6.06 -7.75
C GLU A 31 -9.77 7.34 -7.04
N GLN A 32 -9.67 7.33 -5.71
CA GLN A 32 -9.29 8.49 -4.89
C GLN A 32 -7.90 8.35 -4.25
N ALA A 33 -7.27 7.18 -4.35
CA ALA A 33 -5.90 6.95 -3.92
C ALA A 33 -4.93 7.22 -5.08
N ASP A 34 -3.65 7.50 -4.77
CA ASP A 34 -2.63 7.75 -5.79
C ASP A 34 -2.34 6.50 -6.62
N THR A 35 -2.39 5.33 -5.98
CA THR A 35 -2.26 4.02 -6.64
C THR A 35 -3.02 2.95 -5.87
N HIS A 36 -3.10 1.75 -6.43
CA HIS A 36 -3.72 0.62 -5.77
C HIS A 36 -3.00 -0.70 -6.04
N ILE A 37 -3.06 -1.60 -5.07
CA ILE A 37 -2.50 -2.96 -5.14
C ILE A 37 -3.63 -3.95 -4.88
N ASN A 38 -3.81 -4.90 -5.79
CA ASN A 38 -4.76 -6.00 -5.63
C ASN A 38 -3.99 -7.32 -5.61
N GLN A 39 -3.54 -7.72 -4.42
CA GLN A 39 -2.74 -8.93 -4.20
C GLN A 39 -3.11 -9.58 -2.85
N GLN A 40 -2.58 -10.77 -2.60
CA GLN A 40 -2.88 -11.53 -1.37
C GLN A 40 -2.18 -10.97 -0.14
N SER A 41 -1.00 -10.36 -0.29
CA SER A 41 -0.18 -9.83 0.81
C SER A 41 0.27 -8.39 0.55
N LEU A 42 0.78 -7.75 1.61
CA LEU A 42 1.36 -6.40 1.56
C LEU A 42 2.83 -6.40 1.13
N ASP A 43 3.44 -7.56 0.88
CA ASP A 43 4.87 -7.70 0.61
C ASP A 43 5.31 -6.87 -0.60
N SER A 44 4.40 -6.68 -1.57
CA SER A 44 4.64 -5.80 -2.71
C SER A 44 5.00 -4.36 -2.33
N ILE A 45 4.60 -3.89 -1.15
CA ILE A 45 4.94 -2.57 -0.63
C ILE A 45 6.41 -2.51 -0.20
N LEU A 46 7.00 -3.62 0.25
CA LEU A 46 8.40 -3.65 0.67
C LEU A 46 9.34 -3.30 -0.51
N TYR A 47 9.00 -3.72 -1.72
CA TYR A 47 9.70 -3.27 -2.93
C TYR A 47 9.59 -1.76 -3.17
N LEU A 48 8.45 -1.14 -2.85
CA LEU A 48 8.28 0.32 -2.94
C LEU A 48 9.12 1.07 -1.89
N LEU A 49 9.48 0.40 -0.79
CA LEU A 49 10.41 0.92 0.22
C LEU A 49 11.88 0.70 -0.16
N GLY A 50 12.15 0.08 -1.32
CA GLY A 50 13.50 -0.21 -1.80
C GLY A 50 14.10 -1.52 -1.26
N LEU A 51 13.30 -2.34 -0.57
CA LEU A 51 13.72 -3.66 -0.14
C LEU A 51 13.66 -4.64 -1.31
N SER A 52 14.56 -5.59 -1.28
CA SER A 52 14.68 -6.62 -2.31
C SER A 52 14.53 -8.01 -1.71
N GLU A 53 14.31 -9.02 -2.57
CA GLU A 53 13.91 -10.37 -2.14
C GLU A 53 14.85 -10.99 -1.10
N TRP A 54 16.16 -10.85 -1.29
CA TRP A 54 17.19 -11.28 -0.33
C TRP A 54 17.04 -10.62 1.05
N GLU A 55 16.89 -9.30 1.13
CA GLU A 55 16.71 -8.58 2.40
C GLU A 55 15.44 -9.02 3.12
N MET A 56 14.37 -9.31 2.38
CA MET A 56 13.13 -9.83 2.97
C MET A 56 13.30 -11.27 3.48
N ALA A 57 14.01 -12.12 2.75
CA ALA A 57 14.29 -13.50 3.16
C ALA A 57 15.22 -13.60 4.39
N GLU A 58 16.03 -12.57 4.66
CA GLU A 58 16.80 -12.46 5.90
C GLU A 58 15.95 -12.10 7.12
N LEU A 59 14.83 -11.39 6.94
CA LEU A 59 13.93 -11.00 8.04
C LEU A 59 13.03 -12.15 8.53
N ASP A 60 12.81 -13.16 7.69
CA ASP A 60 11.97 -14.33 7.99
C ASP A 60 12.74 -15.46 8.71
N GLN A 61 14.04 -15.27 9.01
CA GLN A 61 14.90 -16.20 9.75
C GLN A 61 14.98 -15.87 11.24
#